data_AF-A0A2J5I7Z3-F1
#
_entry.id   AF-A0A2J5I7Z3-F1
#
_cell.length_a   1.000
_cell.length_b   1.000
_cell.length_c   1.000
_cell.angle_alpha   90.00
_cell.angle_beta   90.00
_cell.angle_gamma   90.00
#
_symmetry.space_group_name_H-M   'P 1'
#
loop_
_entity.id
_entity.type
_entity.pdbx_description
1 polymer ?
#
loop_
_entity_poly.entity_id
_entity_poly.type
_entity_poly.pdbx_seq_one_letter_code
_entity_poly.pdbx_strand_id
1 'polypeptide(L)'
;MSRAGTWLKMLGTGIVICVGGPALVQSIRPTDEELFKRYNPDLQKRSLEEGDRRAQEFDDYVNRLKQWSKSDKSIWYAAQEQQDQKRSEVEAQRSSAKEEARAQRDEMRKELLGDK
;
A
#
# COMPACT_ATOMS: atom_id res chain seq x y z
N MET A 1 -31.05 -25.32 -37.03
CA MET A 1 -31.08 -24.65 -35.70
C MET A 1 -31.52 -23.21 -35.89
N SER A 2 -32.50 -22.71 -35.13
CA SER A 2 -32.91 -21.30 -35.25
C SER A 2 -31.80 -20.39 -34.72
N ARG A 3 -31.68 -19.16 -35.26
CA ARG A 3 -30.66 -18.18 -34.85
C ARG A 3 -30.75 -17.87 -33.35
N ALA A 4 -31.96 -17.88 -32.78
CA ALA A 4 -32.20 -17.73 -31.35
C ALA A 4 -31.63 -18.90 -30.53
N GLY A 5 -31.76 -20.15 -31.00
CA GLY A 5 -31.19 -21.32 -30.34
C GLY A 5 -29.65 -21.30 -30.33
N THR A 6 -29.02 -20.82 -31.41
CA THR A 6 -27.56 -20.64 -31.45
C THR A 6 -27.10 -19.56 -30.48
N TRP A 7 -27.79 -18.41 -30.43
CA TRP A 7 -27.46 -17.33 -29.51
C TRP A 7 -27.58 -17.74 -28.04
N LEU A 8 -28.66 -18.47 -27.69
CA LEU A 8 -28.86 -18.96 -26.34
C LEU A 8 -27.75 -19.93 -25.90
N LYS A 9 -27.32 -20.84 -26.80
CA LYS A 9 -26.19 -21.74 -26.54
C LYS A 9 -24.89 -20.96 -26.34
N MET A 10 -24.61 -19.98 -27.20
CA MET A 10 -23.40 -19.17 -27.09
C MET A 10 -23.37 -18.34 -25.79
N LEU A 11 -24.51 -17.78 -25.38
CA LEU A 11 -24.62 -17.01 -24.14
C LEU A 11 -24.47 -17.94 -22.91
N GLY A 12 -25.10 -19.13 -22.95
CA GLY A 12 -24.93 -20.14 -21.91
C GLY A 12 -23.48 -20.60 -21.76
N THR A 13 -22.81 -20.94 -22.87
CA THR A 13 -21.38 -21.30 -22.86
C THR A 13 -20.52 -20.14 -22.38
N GLY A 14 -20.80 -18.91 -22.81
CA GLY A 14 -20.09 -17.72 -22.36
C GLY A 14 -20.16 -17.53 -20.84
N ILE A 15 -21.34 -17.67 -20.25
CA ILE A 15 -21.52 -17.59 -18.78
C ILE A 15 -20.73 -18.69 -18.08
N VAL A 16 -20.79 -19.93 -18.57
CA VAL A 16 -20.05 -21.06 -17.98
C VAL A 16 -18.55 -20.80 -17.98
N ILE A 17 -18.00 -20.20 -19.03
CA ILE A 17 -16.56 -19.88 -19.08
C ILE A 17 -16.24 -18.69 -18.18
N CYS A 18 -17.00 -17.59 -18.28
CA CYS A 18 -16.74 -16.36 -17.55
C CYS A 18 -16.94 -16.50 -16.04
N VAL A 19 -17.88 -17.32 -15.59
CA VAL A 19 -18.17 -17.54 -14.16
C VAL A 19 -17.55 -18.84 -13.67
N GLY A 20 -17.68 -19.92 -14.43
CA GLY A 20 -17.15 -21.22 -14.07
C GLY A 20 -15.63 -21.28 -14.05
N GLY A 21 -14.94 -20.52 -14.91
CA GLY A 21 -13.48 -20.39 -14.87
C GLY A 21 -12.99 -19.83 -13.52
N PRO A 22 -13.39 -18.61 -13.14
CA PRO A 22 -13.05 -18.06 -11.83
C PRO A 22 -13.52 -18.92 -10.65
N ALA A 23 -14.73 -19.49 -10.71
CA ALA A 23 -15.24 -20.35 -9.64
C ALA A 23 -14.40 -21.62 -9.45
N LEU A 24 -13.99 -22.27 -10.55
CA LEU A 24 -13.11 -23.43 -10.51
C LEU A 24 -11.75 -23.06 -9.91
N VAL A 25 -11.16 -21.95 -10.32
CA VAL A 25 -9.89 -21.45 -9.75
C VAL A 25 -10.01 -21.24 -8.25
N GLN A 26 -11.10 -20.61 -7.78
CA GLN A 26 -11.33 -20.41 -6.35
C GLN A 26 -11.52 -21.75 -5.61
N SER A 27 -12.14 -22.75 -6.23
CA SER A 27 -12.35 -24.05 -5.59
C SER A 27 -11.08 -24.89 -5.41
N ILE A 28 -10.10 -24.74 -6.31
CA ILE A 28 -8.84 -25.50 -6.26
C ILE A 28 -7.71 -24.74 -5.58
N ARG A 29 -7.82 -23.42 -5.50
CA ARG A 29 -6.82 -22.58 -4.85
C ARG A 29 -6.83 -22.89 -3.34
N PRO A 30 -5.69 -23.29 -2.75
CA PRO A 30 -5.60 -23.48 -1.30
C PRO A 30 -5.90 -22.16 -0.60
N THR A 31 -6.55 -22.26 0.56
CA THR A 31 -6.85 -21.08 1.39
C THR A 31 -5.57 -20.45 1.92
N ASP A 32 -5.62 -19.18 2.30
CA ASP A 32 -4.43 -18.46 2.77
C ASP A 32 -3.83 -19.13 4.03
N GLU A 33 -4.66 -19.76 4.87
CA GLU A 33 -4.21 -20.54 6.03
C GLU A 33 -3.47 -21.84 5.64
N GLU A 34 -3.98 -22.55 4.62
CA GLU A 34 -3.32 -23.74 4.08
C GLU A 34 -2.01 -23.40 3.40
N LEU A 35 -1.96 -22.26 2.71
CA LEU A 35 -0.75 -21.74 2.10
C LEU A 35 0.28 -21.35 3.16
N PHE A 36 -0.15 -20.68 4.24
CA PHE A 36 0.70 -20.28 5.35
C PHE A 36 1.34 -21.50 6.04
N LYS A 37 0.56 -22.57 6.27
CA LYS A 37 1.08 -23.83 6.86
C LYS A 37 2.16 -24.51 6.00
N ARG A 38 2.15 -24.28 4.69
CA ARG A 38 3.18 -24.82 3.76
C ARG A 38 4.45 -23.97 3.71
N TYR A 39 4.47 -22.79 4.32
CA TYR A 39 5.68 -21.95 4.38
C TYR A 39 6.73 -22.54 5.32
N ASN A 40 8.00 -22.24 5.01
CA ASN A 40 9.12 -22.51 5.91
C ASN A 40 8.91 -21.73 7.24
N PRO A 41 9.21 -22.29 8.43
CA PRO A 41 9.09 -21.62 9.74
C PRO A 41 9.57 -20.16 9.79
N ASP A 42 10.65 -19.80 9.10
CA ASP A 42 11.14 -18.41 9.07
C ASP A 42 10.18 -17.46 8.35
N LEU A 43 9.58 -17.92 7.25
CA LEU A 43 8.58 -17.14 6.50
C LEU A 43 7.27 -17.04 7.28
N GLN A 44 6.90 -18.07 8.06
CA GLN A 44 5.74 -18.02 8.93
C GLN A 44 5.88 -16.92 9.99
N LYS A 45 7.03 -16.85 10.66
CA LYS A 45 7.33 -15.80 11.64
C LYS A 45 7.28 -14.41 11.01
N ARG A 46 7.97 -14.21 9.89
CA ARG A 46 7.93 -12.93 9.17
C ARG A 46 6.54 -12.55 8.71
N SER A 47 5.73 -13.52 8.29
CA SER A 47 4.37 -13.20 7.84
C SER A 47 3.42 -12.87 8.99
N LEU A 48 3.66 -13.39 10.20
CA LEU A 48 2.95 -13.00 11.42
C LEU A 48 3.39 -11.62 11.92
N GLU A 49 4.69 -11.33 11.89
CA GLU A 49 5.25 -10.07 12.38
C GLU A 49 5.02 -8.90 11.41
N GLU A 50 5.15 -9.13 10.11
CA GLU A 50 5.08 -8.09 9.08
C GLU A 50 3.76 -8.12 8.28
N GLY A 51 2.84 -9.03 8.62
CA GLY A 51 1.58 -9.22 7.89
C GLY A 51 0.73 -7.95 7.85
N ASP A 52 0.37 -7.44 9.04
CA ASP A 52 -0.47 -6.26 9.20
C ASP A 52 0.19 -5.02 8.60
N ARG A 53 1.50 -4.85 8.82
CA ARG A 53 2.28 -3.75 8.24
C ARG A 53 2.23 -3.79 6.71
N ARG A 54 2.44 -4.96 6.10
CA ARG A 54 2.38 -5.10 4.63
C ARG A 54 0.98 -4.89 4.07
N ALA A 55 -0.06 -5.31 4.78
CA ALA A 55 -1.45 -5.06 4.38
C ALA A 55 -1.75 -3.55 4.37
N GLN A 56 -1.35 -2.83 5.42
CA GLN A 56 -1.49 -1.38 5.49
C GLN A 56 -0.66 -0.67 4.41
N GLU A 57 0.58 -1.06 4.20
CA GLU A 57 1.46 -0.50 3.16
C GLU A 57 0.88 -0.70 1.76
N PHE A 58 0.23 -1.86 1.53
CA PHE A 58 -0.44 -2.17 0.28
C PHE A 58 -1.67 -1.27 0.06
N ASP A 59 -2.54 -1.14 1.06
CA ASP A 59 -3.72 -0.27 0.99
C ASP A 59 -3.32 1.20 0.77
N ASP A 60 -2.31 1.66 1.49
CA ASP A 60 -1.74 2.99 1.33
C ASP A 60 -1.19 3.20 -0.09
N TYR A 61 -0.48 2.21 -0.63
CA TYR A 61 0.04 2.26 -1.98
C TYR A 61 -1.09 2.31 -3.02
N VAL A 62 -2.12 1.49 -2.88
CA VAL A 62 -3.30 1.50 -3.78
C VAL A 62 -4.02 2.83 -3.72
N ASN A 63 -4.16 3.42 -2.53
CA ASN A 63 -4.74 4.75 -2.37
C ASN A 63 -3.91 5.85 -3.04
N ARG A 64 -2.58 5.82 -2.90
CA ARG A 64 -1.67 6.71 -3.64
C ARG A 64 -1.79 6.51 -5.15
N LEU A 65 -1.83 5.26 -5.62
CA LEU A 65 -2.00 4.94 -7.04
C LEU A 65 -3.30 5.49 -7.61
N LYS A 66 -4.41 5.36 -6.87
CA LYS A 66 -5.70 5.98 -7.22
C LYS A 66 -5.61 7.50 -7.28
N GLN A 67 -4.81 8.13 -6.42
CA GLN A 67 -4.58 9.58 -6.46
C GLN A 67 -3.75 9.98 -7.69
N TRP A 68 -2.65 9.28 -7.97
CA TRP A 68 -1.79 9.53 -9.12
C TRP A 68 -2.53 9.32 -10.45
N SER A 69 -3.40 8.30 -10.52
CA SER A 69 -4.23 8.04 -11.70
C SER A 69 -5.24 9.15 -12.02
N LYS A 70 -5.53 10.06 -11.08
CA LYS A 70 -6.39 11.23 -11.34
C LYS A 70 -5.63 12.39 -11.97
N SER A 71 -4.31 12.33 -12.00
CA SER A 71 -3.47 13.34 -12.64
C SER A 71 -3.31 13.03 -14.13
N ASP A 72 -3.27 14.07 -14.96
CA ASP A 72 -2.92 13.95 -16.38
C ASP A 72 -1.41 13.64 -16.59
N LYS A 73 -0.61 13.69 -15.52
CA LYS A 73 0.80 13.31 -15.52
C LYS A 73 0.95 11.79 -15.49
N SER A 74 2.06 11.27 -16.02
CA SER A 74 2.36 9.85 -15.87
C SER A 74 2.48 9.48 -14.38
N ILE A 75 2.05 8.26 -14.04
CA ILE A 75 2.09 7.76 -12.66
C ILE A 75 3.51 7.83 -12.09
N TRP A 76 4.53 7.59 -12.92
CA TRP A 76 5.94 7.68 -12.53
C TRP A 76 6.35 9.09 -12.11
N TYR A 77 5.94 10.11 -12.87
CA TYR A 77 6.23 11.50 -12.52
C TYR A 77 5.47 11.94 -11.27
N ALA A 78 4.20 11.56 -11.14
CA ALA A 78 3.39 11.89 -9.96
C ALA A 78 3.94 11.21 -8.68
N ALA A 79 4.45 9.98 -8.78
CA ALA A 79 5.08 9.28 -7.69
C ALA A 79 6.40 9.93 -7.27
N GLN A 80 7.23 10.34 -8.24
CA GLN A 80 8.50 11.00 -7.98
C GLN A 80 8.29 12.38 -7.32
N GLU A 81 7.34 13.17 -7.82
CA GLU A 81 7.00 14.47 -7.24
C GLU A 81 6.52 14.34 -5.78
N GLN A 82 5.70 13.32 -5.47
CA GLN A 82 5.28 13.06 -4.10
C GLN A 82 6.45 12.62 -3.19
N GLN A 83 7.40 11.86 -3.72
CA GLN A 83 8.60 11.44 -2.99
C GLN A 83 9.51 12.63 -2.69
N ASP A 84 9.71 13.52 -3.66
CA ASP A 84 10.50 14.74 -3.51
C ASP A 84 9.86 15.70 -2.50
N GLN A 85 8.53 15.86 -2.55
CA GLN A 85 7.77 16.63 -1.56
C GLN A 85 7.97 16.06 -0.15
N LYS A 86 7.74 14.76 0.06
CA LYS A 86 7.96 14.12 1.37
C LYS A 86 9.39 14.31 1.88
N ARG A 87 10.39 14.22 0.99
CA ARG A 87 11.79 14.41 1.36
C ARG A 87 12.05 15.85 1.83
N SER A 88 11.50 16.83 1.12
CA SER A 88 11.62 18.25 1.47
C SER A 88 10.91 18.58 2.78
N GLU A 89 9.74 17.99 3.04
CA GLU A 89 8.99 18.16 4.29
C GLU A 89 9.77 17.57 5.48
N VAL A 90 10.34 16.38 5.34
CA VAL A 90 11.16 15.75 6.39
C VAL A 90 12.42 16.58 6.66
N GLU A 91 13.04 17.13 5.63
CA GLU A 91 14.21 17.99 5.78
C GLU A 91 13.86 19.31 6.49
N ALA A 92 12.74 19.95 6.11
CA ALA A 92 12.23 21.16 6.75
C ALA A 92 11.85 20.93 8.22
N GLN A 93 11.20 19.81 8.54
CA GLN A 93 10.90 19.43 9.93
C GLN A 93 12.16 19.16 10.75
N ARG A 94 13.19 18.55 10.13
CA ARG A 94 14.48 18.33 10.80
C ARG A 94 15.24 19.63 11.05
N SER A 95 15.15 20.61 10.15
CA SER A 95 15.77 21.92 10.38
C SER A 95 15.04 22.69 11.47
N SER A 96 13.70 22.74 11.45
CA SER A 96 12.93 23.43 12.48
C SER A 96 13.15 22.82 13.87
N ALA A 97 13.14 21.49 13.99
CA ALA A 97 13.42 20.81 15.25
C ALA A 97 14.84 21.10 15.79
N LYS A 98 15.83 21.29 14.90
CA LYS A 98 17.19 21.68 15.32
C LYS A 98 17.25 23.13 15.80
N GLU A 99 16.51 24.02 15.17
CA GLU A 99 16.44 25.43 15.57
C GLU A 99 15.73 25.57 16.92
N GLU A 100 14.60 24.89 17.11
CA GLU A 100 13.90 24.82 18.40
C GLU A 100 14.78 24.23 19.51
N ALA A 101 15.48 23.13 19.23
CA ALA A 101 16.41 22.54 20.20
C ALA A 101 17.59 23.47 20.54
N ARG A 102 18.04 24.33 19.62
CA ARG A 102 19.06 25.35 19.90
C ARG A 102 18.48 26.47 20.75
N ALA A 103 17.30 26.97 20.41
CA ALA A 103 16.60 28.01 21.18
C ALA A 103 16.36 27.57 22.64
N GLN A 104 15.86 26.35 22.85
CA GLN A 104 15.66 25.78 24.19
C GLN A 104 16.97 25.68 25.00
N ARG A 105 18.10 25.34 24.36
CA ARG A 105 19.41 25.28 25.01
C ARG A 105 19.93 26.65 25.41
N ASP A 106 19.67 27.67 24.60
CA ASP A 106 20.08 29.04 24.88
C ASP A 106 19.21 29.70 25.96
N GLU A 107 17.92 29.37 26.03
CA GLU A 107 17.03 29.76 27.13
C GLU A 107 17.47 29.12 28.45
N MET A 108 17.71 27.80 28.47
CA MET A 108 18.20 27.08 29.65
C MET A 108 19.56 27.61 30.14
N ARG A 109 20.45 28.02 29.22
CA ARG A 109 21.73 28.66 29.57
C ARG A 109 21.53 30.04 30.21
N LYS A 110 20.55 30.82 29.76
CA LYS A 110 20.25 32.14 30.33
C LYS A 110 19.64 32.02 31.73
N GLU A 111 18.77 31.04 31.97
CA GLU A 111 18.20 30.77 33.29
C GLU A 111 19.28 30.30 34.29
N LEU A 112 20.20 29.42 33.88
CA LEU A 112 21.31 28.95 34.74
C LEU A 112 22.35 30.03 35.09
N LEU A 113 22.49 31.07 34.26
CA LEU A 113 23.41 32.18 34.49
C LEU A 113 22.72 33.41 35.11
N GLY A 114 21.39 33.43 35.14
CA GLY A 114 20.56 34.52 35.65
C GLY A 114 20.13 34.38 37.11
N ASP A 115 20.40 33.24 37.75
CA ASP A 115 20.15 33.03 39.18
C ASP A 115 21.40 33.42 39.99
N LYS A 116 21.57 34.73 40.20
CA LYS A 116 22.55 35.32 41.14
C LYS A 116 22.08 36.67 41.67
#